data_AF-A0A1J5G0A0-F1
#
_entry.id   AF-A0A1J5G0A0-F1
#
_cell.length_a   1.000
_cell.length_b   1.000
_cell.length_c   1.000
_cell.angle_alpha   90.00
_cell.angle_beta   90.00
_cell.angle_gamma   90.00
#
_symmetry.space_group_name_H-M   'P 1'
#
loop_
_entity.id
_entity.type
_entity.pdbx_description
1 polymer ?
#
loop_
_entity_poly.entity_id
_entity_poly.type
_entity_poly.pdbx_seq_one_letter_code
_entity_poly.pdbx_strand_id
1 'polypeptide(L)'
;MVLLIAVFAGGCKKSPTEPDPDPITTEKGVENLGCGYDVFEKYADVTIVKARLLDLNKLAEANLIEKKTIEKSVFTTSSGTTVSEYATSLQVQAELTGSYMYFSGAVRASFSQNRYSQQEYSYATVHSIIQKLSFRIPIDVSVSEIKNYLTETASSKLNDVSVSPATLFQTYGTHCMVGIIVGGRLDYNISAKSSDVTGGKSVGAYANYGFKSKFSSASISTETISESQWGTFSNSKEERLETYGGLSEYGQNIINDGDYNNWIQSINDNPVFCEFASNNSLLPIWELCNSETRKTEIRDAYATWANDKKIIQTTTPHSCIIDLQVKTSGNWSSLADVINENGLIYYKLGMDCNAGAGGDYIAIYYALGLDDGSASKLPINSIKFQNHSVGESIPQGYVKASDIDLNKGAGGDYIYLCFKRDTADPIRGLKLHDEDNGSDIFSKDVKTGAVFYDIMRQSNNNIKQDLNQGAGGHYIFMSYSTDYID
;
A
#
# COMPACT_ATOMS: atom_id res chain seq x y z
N MET A 1 -3.48 -96.27 -30.95
CA MET A 1 -3.12 -95.09 -30.13
C MET A 1 -2.07 -94.30 -30.91
N VAL A 2 -2.54 -93.34 -31.72
CA VAL A 2 -1.72 -92.41 -32.51
C VAL A 2 -2.39 -91.06 -32.28
N LEU A 3 -1.69 -90.13 -31.62
CA LEU A 3 -2.19 -88.80 -31.31
C LEU A 3 -1.49 -87.81 -32.26
N LEU A 4 -2.26 -87.19 -33.16
CA LEU A 4 -1.82 -86.08 -34.01
C LEU A 4 -1.62 -84.82 -33.15
N ILE A 5 -0.49 -84.15 -33.36
CA ILE A 5 -0.23 -82.80 -32.86
C ILE A 5 -0.74 -81.81 -33.92
N ALA A 6 -1.69 -80.96 -33.55
CA ALA A 6 -2.14 -79.82 -34.34
C ALA A 6 -1.58 -78.53 -33.72
N VAL A 7 -0.77 -77.80 -34.49
CA VAL A 7 -0.24 -76.47 -34.14
C VAL A 7 -1.27 -75.42 -34.56
N PHE A 8 -1.83 -74.68 -33.60
CA PHE A 8 -2.65 -73.49 -33.88
C PHE A 8 -1.78 -72.24 -33.86
N ALA A 9 -1.64 -71.61 -35.04
CA ALA A 9 -1.14 -70.24 -35.18
C ALA A 9 -2.26 -69.25 -34.83
N GLY A 10 -2.23 -68.70 -33.62
CA GLY A 10 -3.10 -67.60 -33.20
C GLY A 10 -2.50 -66.26 -33.62
N GLY A 11 -3.08 -65.64 -34.65
CA GLY A 11 -2.72 -64.27 -35.06
C GLY A 11 -3.09 -63.25 -33.98
N CYS A 12 -2.13 -62.41 -33.60
CA CYS A 12 -2.37 -61.21 -32.80
C CYS A 12 -3.25 -60.23 -33.60
N LYS A 13 -4.50 -60.04 -33.19
CA LYS A 13 -5.30 -58.89 -33.62
C LYS A 13 -4.69 -57.65 -32.97
N LYS A 14 -4.22 -56.70 -33.78
CA LYS A 14 -3.86 -55.35 -33.33
C LYS A 14 -5.06 -54.74 -32.60
N SER A 15 -4.83 -54.29 -31.37
CA SER A 15 -5.71 -53.38 -30.64
C SER A 15 -6.05 -52.17 -31.52
N PRO A 16 -7.25 -51.57 -31.39
CA PRO A 16 -7.51 -50.28 -32.01
C PRO A 16 -6.44 -49.30 -31.52
N THR A 17 -5.71 -48.67 -32.44
CA THR A 17 -4.86 -47.51 -32.14
C THR A 17 -5.69 -46.52 -31.35
N GLU A 18 -5.26 -46.20 -30.14
CA GLU A 18 -5.75 -45.01 -29.43
C GLU A 18 -5.65 -43.82 -30.40
N PRO A 19 -6.67 -42.95 -30.45
CA PRO A 19 -6.55 -41.72 -31.23
C PRO A 19 -5.29 -40.97 -30.77
N ASP A 20 -4.52 -40.45 -31.73
CA ASP A 20 -3.39 -39.58 -31.40
C ASP A 20 -3.88 -38.48 -30.45
N PRO A 21 -3.10 -38.15 -29.39
CA PRO A 21 -3.49 -37.07 -28.49
C PRO A 21 -3.72 -35.79 -29.29
N ASP A 22 -4.77 -35.06 -28.95
CA ASP A 22 -5.08 -33.78 -29.59
C ASP A 22 -3.85 -32.85 -29.55
N PRO A 23 -3.63 -32.02 -30.59
CA PRO A 23 -2.50 -31.10 -30.62
C PRO A 23 -2.48 -30.23 -29.35
N ILE A 24 -1.31 -30.01 -28.76
CA ILE A 24 -1.17 -29.19 -27.54
C ILE A 24 -1.77 -27.77 -27.71
N THR A 25 -1.87 -27.28 -28.95
CA THR A 25 -2.44 -25.98 -29.30
C THR A 25 -3.96 -25.91 -29.21
N THR A 26 -4.66 -27.04 -29.06
CA THR A 26 -6.13 -27.09 -28.86
C THR A 26 -6.53 -27.21 -27.38
N GLU A 27 -5.55 -27.30 -26.47
CA GLU A 27 -5.79 -27.33 -25.03
C GLU A 27 -6.32 -25.99 -24.52
N LYS A 28 -7.37 -26.00 -23.69
CA LYS A 28 -7.94 -24.77 -23.14
C LYS A 28 -6.92 -24.02 -22.28
N GLY A 29 -6.80 -22.72 -22.52
CA GLY A 29 -5.93 -21.80 -21.79
C GLY A 29 -4.51 -21.68 -22.36
N VAL A 30 -4.06 -22.62 -23.20
CA VAL A 30 -2.73 -22.56 -23.85
C VAL A 30 -2.62 -21.34 -24.77
N GLU A 31 -3.74 -20.83 -25.26
CA GLU A 31 -3.78 -19.69 -26.17
C GLU A 31 -3.20 -18.41 -25.55
N ASN A 32 -3.07 -18.32 -24.23
CA ASN A 32 -2.46 -17.15 -23.59
C ASN A 32 -0.92 -17.24 -23.53
N LEU A 33 -0.34 -18.42 -23.73
CA LEU A 33 1.12 -18.57 -23.79
C LEU A 33 1.67 -17.85 -25.03
N GLY A 34 2.75 -17.11 -24.86
CA GLY A 34 3.37 -16.31 -25.92
C GLY A 34 2.63 -15.02 -26.27
N CYS A 35 1.58 -14.68 -25.53
CA CYS A 35 0.89 -13.39 -25.66
C CYS A 35 1.55 -12.30 -24.79
N GLY A 36 1.29 -11.07 -25.19
CA GLY A 36 1.72 -9.89 -24.48
C GLY A 36 0.96 -9.65 -23.17
N TYR A 37 1.59 -8.98 -22.21
CA TYR A 37 1.02 -8.59 -20.92
C TYR A 37 1.62 -7.27 -20.44
N ASP A 38 0.79 -6.33 -19.99
CA ASP A 38 1.29 -5.12 -19.34
C ASP A 38 1.31 -5.31 -17.82
N VAL A 39 2.51 -5.43 -17.25
CA VAL A 39 2.70 -5.70 -15.82
C VAL A 39 2.27 -4.56 -14.89
N PHE A 40 1.75 -3.46 -15.42
CA PHE A 40 1.14 -2.38 -14.64
C PHE A 40 -0.39 -2.43 -14.58
N GLU A 41 -1.01 -3.36 -15.30
CA GLU A 41 -2.46 -3.57 -15.32
C GLU A 41 -2.91 -4.50 -14.17
N LYS A 42 -4.04 -5.21 -14.33
CA LYS A 42 -4.53 -6.19 -13.36
C LYS A 42 -3.57 -7.37 -13.18
N TYR A 43 -3.71 -8.09 -12.07
CA TYR A 43 -2.90 -9.28 -11.77
C TYR A 43 -3.49 -10.53 -12.43
N ALA A 44 -2.66 -11.24 -13.20
CA ALA A 44 -2.97 -12.46 -13.96
C ALA A 44 -4.46 -12.56 -14.42
N ASP A 45 -4.91 -11.58 -15.20
CA ASP A 45 -6.30 -11.48 -15.69
C ASP A 45 -6.32 -11.70 -17.21
N VAL A 46 -7.08 -12.70 -17.66
CA VAL A 46 -7.21 -13.03 -19.09
C VAL A 46 -7.77 -11.87 -19.92
N THR A 47 -8.57 -10.98 -19.33
CA THR A 47 -9.22 -9.86 -20.03
C THR A 47 -8.26 -8.77 -20.47
N ILE A 48 -7.04 -8.73 -19.91
CA ILE A 48 -6.02 -7.74 -20.25
C ILE A 48 -4.84 -8.32 -21.04
N VAL A 49 -4.91 -9.61 -21.40
CA VAL A 49 -3.95 -10.26 -22.30
C VAL A 49 -3.92 -9.52 -23.64
N LYS A 50 -2.71 -9.18 -24.08
CA LYS A 50 -2.44 -8.36 -25.26
C LYS A 50 -2.15 -9.23 -26.48
N ALA A 51 -1.80 -8.60 -27.60
CA ALA A 51 -1.55 -9.30 -28.85
C ALA A 51 -0.44 -10.37 -28.73
N ARG A 52 -0.56 -11.41 -29.55
CA ARG A 52 0.39 -12.53 -29.61
C ARG A 52 1.76 -12.07 -30.10
N LEU A 53 2.80 -12.45 -29.36
CA LEU A 53 4.21 -12.23 -29.74
C LEU A 53 4.80 -13.49 -30.36
N LEU A 54 4.56 -14.66 -29.75
CA LEU A 54 5.14 -15.94 -30.18
C LEU A 54 4.11 -16.82 -30.90
N ASP A 55 4.56 -17.47 -31.97
CA ASP A 55 3.80 -18.41 -32.79
C ASP A 55 3.70 -19.77 -32.08
N LEU A 56 2.51 -20.05 -31.53
CA LEU A 56 2.26 -21.29 -30.80
C LEU A 56 2.39 -22.55 -31.66
N ASN A 57 2.06 -22.48 -32.96
CA ASN A 57 2.16 -23.65 -33.82
C ASN A 57 3.62 -24.00 -34.07
N LYS A 58 4.46 -23.00 -34.39
CA LYS A 58 5.91 -23.21 -34.55
C LYS A 58 6.56 -23.71 -33.25
N LEU A 59 6.15 -23.18 -32.09
CA LEU A 59 6.63 -23.66 -30.81
C LEU A 59 6.22 -25.12 -30.56
N ALA A 60 4.98 -25.49 -30.88
CA ALA A 60 4.48 -26.85 -30.74
C ALA A 60 5.22 -27.83 -31.68
N GLU A 61 5.40 -27.47 -32.95
CA GLU A 61 6.17 -28.25 -33.94
C GLU A 61 7.62 -28.48 -33.49
N ALA A 62 8.20 -27.50 -32.78
CA ALA A 62 9.54 -27.59 -32.21
C ALA A 62 9.60 -28.28 -30.82
N ASN A 63 8.47 -28.75 -30.28
CA ASN A 63 8.35 -29.30 -28.92
C ASN A 63 8.80 -28.34 -27.80
N LEU A 64 8.59 -27.03 -27.99
CA LEU A 64 8.97 -25.97 -27.03
C LEU A 64 7.79 -25.48 -26.17
N ILE A 65 6.78 -26.33 -25.99
CA ILE A 65 5.67 -26.09 -25.06
C ILE A 65 5.64 -27.23 -24.04
N GLU A 66 6.09 -26.94 -22.82
CA GLU A 66 5.91 -27.84 -21.68
C GLU A 66 4.48 -27.72 -21.16
N LYS A 67 3.73 -28.84 -21.20
CA LYS A 67 2.46 -28.99 -20.48
C LYS A 67 2.71 -29.81 -19.21
N LYS A 68 2.22 -29.33 -18.07
CA LYS A 68 2.19 -30.08 -16.80
C LYS A 68 0.81 -30.03 -16.19
N THR A 69 0.26 -31.20 -15.86
CA THR A 69 -0.93 -31.29 -14.99
C THR A 69 -0.49 -31.04 -13.56
N ILE A 70 -1.11 -30.06 -12.90
CA ILE A 70 -0.78 -29.65 -11.54
C ILE A 70 -1.79 -30.25 -10.55
N GLU A 71 -3.09 -29.98 -10.74
CA GLU A 71 -4.16 -30.34 -9.81
C GLU A 71 -3.86 -29.95 -8.35
N LYS A 72 -3.62 -28.64 -8.12
CA LYS A 72 -3.25 -28.09 -6.82
C LYS A 72 -4.09 -26.88 -6.46
N SER A 73 -4.54 -26.80 -5.22
CA SER A 73 -5.15 -25.60 -4.65
C SER A 73 -4.16 -24.88 -3.74
N VAL A 74 -4.09 -23.55 -3.85
CA VAL A 74 -3.17 -22.71 -3.07
C VAL A 74 -3.94 -21.51 -2.52
N PHE A 75 -3.68 -21.17 -1.26
CA PHE A 75 -4.03 -19.87 -0.70
C PHE A 75 -2.77 -19.02 -0.55
N THR A 76 -2.78 -17.82 -1.08
CA THR A 76 -1.75 -16.81 -0.84
C THR A 76 -2.39 -15.52 -0.38
N THR A 77 -1.63 -14.68 0.31
CA THR A 77 -2.11 -13.38 0.77
C THR A 77 -1.15 -12.30 0.30
N SER A 78 -1.68 -11.34 -0.45
CA SER A 78 -0.99 -10.11 -0.81
C SER A 78 -1.42 -9.02 0.15
N SER A 79 -0.50 -8.30 0.78
CA SER A 79 -0.89 -7.26 1.76
C SER A 79 0.14 -6.17 1.93
N GLY A 80 -0.31 -4.99 2.36
CA GLY A 80 0.54 -3.85 2.71
C GLY A 80 -0.21 -2.79 3.51
N THR A 81 0.52 -2.06 4.34
CA THR A 81 0.01 -0.86 5.04
C THR A 81 -0.04 0.36 4.14
N THR A 82 0.58 0.28 2.96
CA THR A 82 0.47 1.24 1.86
C THR A 82 0.12 0.51 0.55
N VAL A 83 -0.38 1.25 -0.44
CA VAL A 83 -0.62 0.69 -1.80
C VAL A 83 0.68 0.22 -2.44
N SER A 84 1.82 0.84 -2.11
CA SER A 84 3.12 0.44 -2.64
C SER A 84 3.55 -0.89 -2.05
N GLU A 85 3.37 -1.12 -0.76
CA GLU A 85 3.69 -2.41 -0.12
C GLU A 85 2.79 -3.53 -0.66
N TYR A 86 1.49 -3.27 -0.82
CA TYR A 86 0.57 -4.22 -1.43
C TYR A 86 0.97 -4.56 -2.87
N ALA A 87 1.29 -3.56 -3.69
CA ALA A 87 1.76 -3.75 -5.06
C ALA A 87 3.08 -4.56 -5.10
N THR A 88 4.03 -4.27 -4.20
CA THR A 88 5.25 -5.07 -4.04
C THR A 88 4.95 -6.52 -3.65
N SER A 89 3.91 -6.76 -2.84
CA SER A 89 3.49 -8.11 -2.49
C SER A 89 3.03 -8.91 -3.72
N LEU A 90 2.27 -8.30 -4.63
CA LEU A 90 1.91 -8.91 -5.92
C LEU A 90 3.12 -9.06 -6.85
N GLN A 91 4.02 -8.07 -6.88
CA GLN A 91 5.28 -8.13 -7.63
C GLN A 91 6.08 -9.38 -7.27
N VAL A 92 6.23 -9.66 -5.97
CA VAL A 92 6.95 -10.83 -5.47
C VAL A 92 6.27 -12.12 -5.90
N GLN A 93 4.93 -12.18 -5.88
CA GLN A 93 4.20 -13.36 -6.34
C GLN A 93 4.41 -13.65 -7.83
N ALA A 94 4.50 -12.61 -8.67
CA ALA A 94 4.80 -12.74 -10.09
C ALA A 94 6.30 -12.89 -10.42
N GLU A 95 7.17 -12.95 -9.40
CA GLU A 95 8.64 -12.99 -9.52
C GLU A 95 9.24 -11.83 -10.36
N LEU A 96 8.57 -10.68 -10.38
CA LEU A 96 9.06 -9.49 -11.07
C LEU A 96 10.14 -8.79 -10.25
N THR A 97 11.17 -8.27 -10.93
CA THR A 97 12.26 -7.53 -10.30
C THR A 97 12.21 -6.05 -10.68
N GLY A 98 12.80 -5.19 -9.84
CA GLY A 98 12.79 -3.74 -10.02
C GLY A 98 12.00 -3.01 -8.93
N SER A 99 11.88 -1.70 -9.09
CA SER A 99 11.35 -0.77 -8.07
C SER A 99 10.11 0.02 -8.52
N TYR A 100 9.45 -0.43 -9.59
CA TYR A 100 8.22 0.18 -10.06
C TYR A 100 7.00 -0.34 -9.28
N MET A 101 5.91 0.42 -9.30
CA MET A 101 4.64 -0.01 -8.74
C MET A 101 3.93 -0.95 -9.72
N TYR A 102 4.44 -2.17 -9.84
CA TYR A 102 3.82 -3.24 -10.63
C TYR A 102 2.39 -3.52 -10.17
N PHE A 103 1.55 -3.98 -11.08
CA PHE A 103 0.15 -4.31 -10.85
C PHE A 103 -0.67 -3.15 -10.23
N SER A 104 -0.33 -1.91 -10.58
CA SER A 104 -1.10 -0.73 -10.18
C SER A 104 -2.56 -0.80 -10.65
N GLY A 105 -2.84 -1.48 -11.76
CA GLY A 105 -4.19 -1.76 -12.24
C GLY A 105 -4.95 -2.76 -11.35
N ALA A 106 -4.25 -3.69 -10.71
CA ALA A 106 -4.85 -4.59 -9.71
C ALA A 106 -5.35 -3.80 -8.50
N VAL A 107 -4.54 -2.86 -7.98
CA VAL A 107 -4.97 -1.96 -6.89
C VAL A 107 -6.26 -1.21 -7.27
N ARG A 108 -6.32 -0.64 -8.49
CA ARG A 108 -7.51 0.09 -8.98
C ARG A 108 -8.74 -0.81 -9.17
N ALA A 109 -8.54 -2.09 -9.48
CA ALA A 109 -9.63 -3.05 -9.64
C ALA A 109 -10.14 -3.57 -8.29
N SER A 110 -9.23 -3.81 -7.34
CA SER A 110 -9.52 -4.41 -6.04
C SER A 110 -10.10 -3.45 -5.02
N PHE A 111 -9.72 -2.17 -5.06
CA PHE A 111 -10.07 -1.18 -4.04
C PHE A 111 -10.70 0.07 -4.64
N SER A 112 -11.60 0.72 -3.89
CA SER A 112 -12.21 1.97 -4.31
C SER A 112 -11.21 3.14 -4.28
N GLN A 113 -11.47 4.15 -5.12
CA GLN A 113 -10.55 5.27 -5.31
C GLN A 113 -10.30 6.07 -4.04
N ASN A 114 -11.34 6.33 -3.25
CA ASN A 114 -11.23 6.99 -1.95
C ASN A 114 -10.45 6.19 -0.90
N ARG A 115 -10.13 4.91 -1.18
CA ARG A 115 -9.21 4.12 -0.37
C ARG A 115 -7.80 4.24 -0.93
N TYR A 116 -7.55 3.72 -2.14
CA TYR A 116 -6.19 3.62 -2.69
C TYR A 116 -5.51 4.98 -2.94
N SER A 117 -6.27 6.08 -3.02
CA SER A 117 -5.69 7.43 -3.12
C SER A 117 -5.31 8.02 -1.77
N GLN A 118 -5.62 7.38 -0.64
CA GLN A 118 -5.33 7.89 0.71
C GLN A 118 -4.27 7.04 1.41
N GLN A 119 -3.44 7.68 2.24
CA GLN A 119 -2.38 7.01 3.01
C GLN A 119 -2.88 6.36 4.31
N GLU A 120 -4.12 6.64 4.73
CA GLU A 120 -4.69 6.17 5.99
C GLU A 120 -5.23 4.72 5.93
N TYR A 121 -5.19 4.06 4.78
CA TYR A 121 -5.73 2.72 4.59
C TYR A 121 -4.65 1.66 4.36
N SER A 122 -4.91 0.47 4.89
CA SER A 122 -4.18 -0.75 4.62
C SER A 122 -4.96 -1.65 3.68
N TYR A 123 -4.26 -2.51 2.95
CA TYR A 123 -4.82 -3.32 1.86
C TYR A 123 -4.39 -4.78 1.96
N ALA A 124 -5.31 -5.70 1.70
CA ALA A 124 -5.01 -7.11 1.59
C ALA A 124 -5.90 -7.80 0.56
N THR A 125 -5.37 -8.83 -0.08
CA THR A 125 -6.13 -9.76 -0.92
C THR A 125 -5.76 -11.19 -0.51
N VAL A 126 -6.76 -11.99 -0.16
CA VAL A 126 -6.61 -13.44 -0.07
C VAL A 126 -6.91 -14.02 -1.45
N HIS A 127 -5.91 -14.63 -2.07
CA HIS A 127 -6.04 -15.32 -3.34
C HIS A 127 -6.29 -16.81 -3.07
N SER A 128 -7.42 -17.33 -3.53
CA SER A 128 -7.65 -18.78 -3.62
C SER A 128 -7.49 -19.22 -5.05
N ILE A 129 -6.44 -20.00 -5.33
CA ILE A 129 -6.04 -20.36 -6.68
C ILE A 129 -6.18 -21.87 -6.84
N ILE A 130 -7.00 -22.28 -7.81
CA ILE A 130 -7.19 -23.67 -8.23
C ILE A 130 -6.37 -23.87 -9.52
N GLN A 131 -5.19 -24.46 -9.39
CA GLN A 131 -4.25 -24.68 -10.49
C GLN A 131 -4.52 -26.05 -11.15
N LYS A 132 -4.85 -26.05 -12.45
CA LYS A 132 -5.13 -27.27 -13.21
C LYS A 132 -3.95 -27.64 -14.09
N LEU A 133 -3.55 -26.72 -14.95
CA LEU A 133 -2.48 -26.91 -15.93
C LEU A 133 -1.45 -25.81 -15.83
N SER A 134 -0.21 -26.14 -16.16
CA SER A 134 0.85 -25.18 -16.47
C SER A 134 1.28 -25.36 -17.91
N PHE A 135 1.40 -24.25 -18.63
CA PHE A 135 2.02 -24.19 -19.95
C PHE A 135 3.21 -23.25 -19.91
N ARG A 136 4.36 -23.68 -20.44
CA ARG A 136 5.60 -22.92 -20.35
C ARG A 136 6.52 -23.22 -21.54
N ILE A 137 7.30 -22.22 -21.95
CA ILE A 137 8.49 -22.44 -22.78
C ILE A 137 9.61 -22.97 -21.86
N PRO A 138 10.26 -24.10 -22.20
CA PRO A 138 11.27 -24.71 -21.34
C PRO A 138 12.29 -23.70 -20.81
N ILE A 139 12.65 -23.81 -19.52
CA ILE A 139 13.45 -22.80 -18.80
C ILE A 139 14.87 -22.68 -19.38
N ASP A 140 15.39 -23.74 -19.98
CA ASP A 140 16.70 -23.81 -20.60
C ASP A 140 16.75 -23.22 -22.02
N VAL A 141 15.60 -22.89 -22.63
CA VAL A 141 15.55 -22.22 -23.93
C VAL A 141 15.97 -20.76 -23.77
N SER A 142 17.00 -20.35 -24.50
CA SER A 142 17.52 -18.99 -24.42
C SER A 142 16.59 -17.98 -25.09
N VAL A 143 16.66 -16.72 -24.65
CA VAL A 143 15.92 -15.62 -25.30
C VAL A 143 16.25 -15.52 -26.79
N SER A 144 17.50 -15.77 -27.18
CA SER A 144 17.92 -15.79 -28.59
C SER A 144 17.20 -16.86 -29.41
N GLU A 145 16.91 -18.03 -28.82
CA GLU A 145 16.12 -19.07 -29.45
C GLU A 145 14.64 -18.69 -29.52
N ILE A 146 14.09 -18.11 -28.44
CA ILE A 146 12.69 -17.65 -28.39
C ILE A 146 12.38 -16.67 -29.53
N LYS A 147 13.33 -15.78 -29.90
CA LYS A 147 13.17 -14.83 -31.02
C LYS A 147 12.81 -15.49 -32.34
N ASN A 148 13.27 -16.72 -32.60
CA ASN A 148 12.98 -17.45 -33.84
C ASN A 148 11.50 -17.84 -33.97
N TYR A 149 10.75 -17.77 -32.87
CA TYR A 149 9.35 -18.11 -32.80
C TYR A 149 8.44 -16.88 -32.70
N LEU A 150 8.97 -15.66 -32.91
CA LEU A 150 8.11 -14.49 -33.07
C LEU A 150 7.16 -14.68 -34.25
N THR A 151 5.92 -14.21 -34.08
CA THR A 151 5.04 -14.02 -35.24
C THR A 151 5.67 -13.00 -36.19
N GLU A 152 5.38 -13.11 -37.49
CA GLU A 152 5.92 -12.19 -38.50
C GLU A 152 5.59 -10.73 -38.18
N THR A 153 4.36 -10.48 -37.70
CA THR A 153 3.91 -9.14 -37.31
C THR A 153 4.66 -8.62 -36.08
N ALA A 154 4.84 -9.45 -35.05
CA ALA A 154 5.60 -9.04 -33.85
C ALA A 154 7.07 -8.77 -34.17
N SER A 155 7.70 -9.67 -34.92
CA SER A 155 9.09 -9.52 -35.37
C SER A 155 9.28 -8.23 -36.17
N SER A 156 8.37 -7.94 -37.11
CA SER A 156 8.40 -6.71 -37.89
C SER A 156 8.23 -5.46 -37.01
N LYS A 157 7.20 -5.39 -36.17
CA LYS A 157 6.91 -4.18 -35.37
C LYS A 157 7.93 -3.90 -34.28
N LEU A 158 8.43 -4.92 -33.57
CA LEU A 158 9.44 -4.75 -32.53
C LEU A 158 10.71 -4.11 -33.08
N ASN A 159 11.05 -4.43 -34.35
CA ASN A 159 12.27 -3.99 -35.01
C ASN A 159 12.10 -2.79 -35.95
N ASP A 160 10.87 -2.28 -36.13
CA ASP A 160 10.59 -1.09 -36.93
C ASP A 160 10.77 0.18 -36.09
N VAL A 161 11.82 0.95 -36.39
CA VAL A 161 12.15 2.21 -35.71
C VAL A 161 11.09 3.31 -35.86
N SER A 162 10.17 3.18 -36.82
CA SER A 162 9.05 4.12 -36.98
C SER A 162 7.90 3.83 -36.01
N VAL A 163 7.84 2.63 -35.42
CA VAL A 163 6.85 2.28 -34.40
C VAL A 163 7.35 2.78 -33.05
N SER A 164 6.58 3.63 -32.37
CA SER A 164 7.02 4.15 -31.07
C SER A 164 6.97 3.06 -29.98
N PRO A 165 7.84 3.12 -28.94
CA PRO A 165 7.75 2.21 -27.79
C PRO A 165 6.37 2.23 -27.10
N ALA A 166 5.72 3.40 -27.00
CA ALA A 166 4.37 3.50 -26.43
C ALA A 166 3.34 2.70 -27.25
N THR A 167 3.42 2.72 -28.58
CA THR A 167 2.58 1.91 -29.46
C THR A 167 2.84 0.41 -29.26
N LEU A 168 4.10 0.01 -29.05
CA LEU A 168 4.44 -1.37 -28.72
C LEU A 168 3.82 -1.80 -27.38
N PHE A 169 3.95 -0.98 -26.33
CA PHE A 169 3.35 -1.28 -25.03
C PHE A 169 1.81 -1.34 -25.07
N GLN A 170 1.16 -0.48 -25.87
CA GLN A 170 -0.28 -0.56 -26.07
C GLN A 170 -0.71 -1.85 -26.80
N THR A 171 0.07 -2.29 -27.78
CA THR A 171 -0.25 -3.44 -28.64
C THR A 171 0.05 -4.77 -27.96
N TYR A 172 1.24 -4.88 -27.38
CA TYR A 172 1.82 -6.12 -26.87
C TYR A 172 2.03 -6.11 -25.36
N GLY A 173 1.71 -5.03 -24.66
CA GLY A 173 2.12 -4.88 -23.26
C GLY A 173 3.64 -4.74 -23.13
N THR A 174 4.13 -4.89 -21.92
CA THR A 174 5.54 -4.67 -21.57
C THR A 174 6.33 -5.97 -21.52
N HIS A 175 5.65 -7.10 -21.34
CA HIS A 175 6.24 -8.43 -21.22
C HIS A 175 5.51 -9.44 -22.09
N CYS A 176 6.21 -10.47 -22.55
CA CYS A 176 5.67 -11.69 -23.14
C CYS A 176 5.47 -12.73 -22.03
N MET A 177 4.30 -13.35 -21.98
CA MET A 177 4.06 -14.48 -21.08
C MET A 177 4.72 -15.74 -21.65
N VAL A 178 5.74 -16.24 -20.97
CA VAL A 178 6.47 -17.48 -21.34
C VAL A 178 6.20 -18.63 -20.36
N GLY A 179 5.41 -18.37 -19.31
CA GLY A 179 4.89 -19.38 -18.39
C GLY A 179 3.56 -18.92 -17.80
N ILE A 180 2.55 -19.79 -17.86
CA ILE A 180 1.20 -19.50 -17.38
C ILE A 180 0.62 -20.69 -16.62
N ILE A 181 -0.25 -20.39 -15.67
CA ILE A 181 -1.10 -21.35 -14.98
C ILE A 181 -2.54 -21.12 -15.41
N VAL A 182 -3.20 -22.23 -15.73
CA VAL A 182 -4.58 -22.29 -16.18
C VAL A 182 -5.42 -23.01 -15.13
N GLY A 183 -6.57 -22.44 -14.81
CA GLY A 183 -7.45 -22.92 -13.75
C GLY A 183 -8.49 -21.88 -13.35
N GLY A 184 -8.63 -21.62 -12.06
CA GLY A 184 -9.49 -20.55 -11.56
C GLY A 184 -8.90 -19.85 -10.34
N ARG A 185 -9.27 -18.59 -10.13
CA ARG A 185 -8.82 -17.77 -9.00
C ARG A 185 -10.00 -17.03 -8.39
N LEU A 186 -10.04 -16.96 -7.06
CA LEU A 186 -10.92 -16.07 -6.31
C LEU A 186 -10.06 -15.10 -5.51
N ASP A 187 -10.32 -13.80 -5.67
CA ASP A 187 -9.66 -12.73 -4.94
C ASP A 187 -10.64 -12.12 -3.92
N TYR A 188 -10.35 -12.30 -2.63
CA TYR A 188 -11.06 -11.65 -1.54
C TYR A 188 -10.26 -10.44 -1.06
N ASN A 189 -10.65 -9.27 -1.55
CA ASN A 189 -9.99 -8.00 -1.34
C ASN A 189 -10.59 -7.29 -0.12
N ILE A 190 -9.74 -6.77 0.76
CA ILE A 190 -10.11 -5.97 1.92
C ILE A 190 -9.23 -4.72 1.99
N SER A 191 -9.86 -3.58 2.31
CA SER A 191 -9.18 -2.40 2.81
C SER A 191 -9.83 -1.88 4.08
N ALA A 192 -9.05 -1.34 5.02
CA ALA A 192 -9.55 -0.77 6.28
C ALA A 192 -8.59 0.33 6.76
N LYS A 193 -9.02 1.19 7.71
CA LYS A 193 -8.13 2.21 8.27
C LYS A 193 -6.91 1.53 8.90
N SER A 194 -5.72 2.02 8.61
CA SER A 194 -4.46 1.47 9.12
C SER A 194 -4.39 1.56 10.65
N SER A 195 -5.01 2.57 11.26
CA SER A 195 -5.12 2.72 12.72
C SER A 195 -5.96 1.63 13.40
N ASP A 196 -6.85 0.96 12.66
CA ASP A 196 -7.67 -0.14 13.17
C ASP A 196 -6.96 -1.51 13.11
N VAL A 197 -5.80 -1.58 12.46
CA VAL A 197 -4.94 -2.77 12.43
C VAL A 197 -4.09 -2.79 13.71
N THR A 198 -4.63 -3.38 14.76
CA THR A 198 -4.02 -3.35 16.11
C THR A 198 -3.37 -4.66 16.53
N GLY A 199 -2.61 -4.63 17.63
CA GLY A 199 -2.04 -5.83 18.27
C GLY A 199 -0.81 -6.42 17.57
N GLY A 200 -0.08 -5.62 16.79
CA GLY A 200 1.10 -6.06 16.05
C GLY A 200 0.79 -7.03 14.92
N LYS A 201 -0.47 -7.08 14.47
CA LYS A 201 -0.95 -7.95 13.39
C LYS A 201 -0.81 -7.27 12.03
N SER A 202 -0.67 -8.04 10.97
CA SER A 202 -0.75 -7.51 9.60
C SER A 202 -2.21 -7.39 9.15
N VAL A 203 -2.50 -6.48 8.22
CA VAL A 203 -3.81 -6.42 7.55
C VAL A 203 -4.13 -7.74 6.82
N GLY A 204 -3.12 -8.47 6.34
CA GLY A 204 -3.28 -9.81 5.77
C GLY A 204 -3.83 -10.82 6.77
N ALA A 205 -3.47 -10.73 8.05
CA ALA A 205 -4.03 -11.60 9.10
C ALA A 205 -5.53 -11.34 9.31
N TYR A 206 -5.95 -10.07 9.31
CA TYR A 206 -7.37 -9.71 9.36
C TYR A 206 -8.12 -10.18 8.10
N ALA A 207 -7.50 -10.09 6.93
CA ALA A 207 -8.11 -10.59 5.69
C ALA A 207 -8.28 -12.11 5.69
N ASN A 208 -7.27 -12.86 6.15
CA ASN A 208 -7.36 -14.31 6.32
C ASN A 208 -8.43 -14.69 7.33
N TYR A 209 -8.54 -13.96 8.44
CA TYR A 209 -9.61 -14.14 9.43
C TYR A 209 -10.99 -13.93 8.79
N GLY A 210 -11.21 -12.79 8.12
CA GLY A 210 -12.47 -12.50 7.44
C GLY A 210 -12.83 -13.53 6.37
N PHE A 211 -11.86 -13.98 5.58
CA PHE A 211 -12.05 -15.03 4.59
C PHE A 211 -12.48 -16.35 5.24
N LYS A 212 -11.78 -16.80 6.30
CA LYS A 212 -12.10 -18.03 7.03
C LYS A 212 -13.44 -17.96 7.75
N SER A 213 -13.84 -16.78 8.23
CA SER A 213 -15.17 -16.56 8.80
C SER A 213 -16.29 -16.72 7.77
N LYS A 214 -16.05 -16.32 6.51
CA LYS A 214 -17.03 -16.52 5.41
C LYS A 214 -17.00 -17.94 4.85
N PHE A 215 -15.81 -18.53 4.74
CA PHE A 215 -15.57 -19.86 4.17
C PHE A 215 -14.93 -20.78 5.20
N SER A 216 -15.77 -21.34 6.06
CA SER A 216 -15.33 -22.18 7.18
C SER A 216 -14.58 -23.43 6.71
N SER A 217 -14.87 -23.91 5.49
CA SER A 217 -14.21 -25.07 4.89
C SER A 217 -12.80 -24.78 4.35
N ALA A 218 -12.44 -23.51 4.14
CA ALA A 218 -11.17 -23.15 3.52
C ALA A 218 -9.97 -23.48 4.43
N SER A 219 -8.97 -24.19 3.89
CA SER A 219 -7.77 -24.60 4.64
C SER A 219 -6.70 -23.50 4.70
N ILE A 220 -7.08 -22.30 5.16
CA ILE A 220 -6.18 -21.16 5.38
C ILE A 220 -5.75 -21.07 6.84
N SER A 221 -4.46 -20.80 7.08
CA SER A 221 -3.96 -20.52 8.42
C SER A 221 -4.34 -19.09 8.83
N THR A 222 -4.92 -18.94 10.03
CA THR A 222 -5.31 -17.64 10.58
C THR A 222 -4.60 -17.41 11.89
N GLU A 223 -4.09 -16.20 12.09
CA GLU A 223 -3.72 -15.74 13.42
C GLU A 223 -4.96 -15.50 14.27
N THR A 224 -4.83 -15.61 15.59
CA THR A 224 -5.90 -15.24 16.51
C THR A 224 -6.16 -13.74 16.43
N ILE A 225 -7.37 -13.37 16.02
CA ILE A 225 -7.93 -12.02 16.09
C ILE A 225 -9.08 -12.07 17.10
N SER A 226 -9.06 -11.21 18.12
CA SER A 226 -10.15 -11.14 19.10
C SER A 226 -11.42 -10.53 18.51
N GLU A 227 -12.57 -10.78 19.14
CA GLU A 227 -13.84 -10.15 18.76
C GLU A 227 -13.77 -8.62 18.82
N SER A 228 -13.07 -8.06 19.81
CA SER A 228 -12.89 -6.61 19.92
C SER A 228 -12.04 -6.04 18.78
N GLN A 229 -10.94 -6.71 18.43
CA GLN A 229 -10.08 -6.31 17.31
C GLN A 229 -10.83 -6.38 15.99
N TRP A 230 -11.55 -7.49 15.75
CA TRP A 230 -12.35 -7.67 14.55
C TRP A 230 -13.49 -6.66 14.46
N GLY A 231 -14.14 -6.36 15.59
CA GLY A 231 -15.20 -5.35 15.67
C GLY A 231 -14.72 -3.97 15.25
N THR A 232 -13.58 -3.52 15.77
CA THR A 232 -12.96 -2.24 15.37
C THR A 232 -12.58 -2.25 13.88
N PHE A 233 -11.86 -3.27 13.43
CA PHE A 233 -11.43 -3.39 12.03
C PHE A 233 -12.62 -3.42 11.05
N SER A 234 -13.67 -4.16 11.40
CA SER A 234 -14.86 -4.32 10.55
C SER A 234 -15.65 -3.02 10.36
N ASN A 235 -15.56 -2.07 11.30
CA ASN A 235 -16.26 -0.80 11.20
C ASN A 235 -15.71 0.13 10.10
N SER A 236 -14.42 0.01 9.77
CA SER A 236 -13.79 0.80 8.69
C SER A 236 -13.54 0.00 7.42
N LYS A 237 -13.80 -1.32 7.45
CA LYS A 237 -13.56 -2.27 6.38
C LYS A 237 -14.44 -2.02 5.15
N GLU A 238 -13.82 -2.12 3.99
CA GLU A 238 -14.45 -2.39 2.70
C GLU A 238 -13.98 -3.75 2.20
N GLU A 239 -14.91 -4.56 1.68
CA GLU A 239 -14.58 -5.87 1.11
C GLU A 239 -15.16 -6.04 -0.29
N ARG A 240 -14.43 -6.76 -1.14
CA ARG A 240 -14.84 -7.12 -2.49
C ARG A 240 -14.35 -8.52 -2.85
N LEU A 241 -15.21 -9.33 -3.44
CA LEU A 241 -14.89 -10.66 -3.92
C LEU A 241 -14.97 -10.69 -5.44
N GLU A 242 -13.94 -11.24 -6.09
CA GLU A 242 -13.91 -11.42 -7.54
C GLU A 242 -13.47 -12.84 -7.89
N THR A 243 -13.97 -13.39 -8.99
CA THR A 243 -13.61 -14.72 -9.48
C THR A 243 -13.17 -14.67 -10.94
N TYR A 244 -12.21 -15.51 -11.28
CA TYR A 244 -11.61 -15.65 -12.59
C TYR A 244 -11.65 -17.13 -12.99
N GLY A 245 -12.25 -17.44 -14.13
CA GLY A 245 -12.57 -18.82 -14.51
C GLY A 245 -13.76 -19.39 -13.74
N GLY A 246 -14.14 -20.61 -14.08
CA GLY A 246 -15.42 -21.17 -13.66
C GLY A 246 -16.61 -20.46 -14.34
N LEU A 247 -17.82 -20.88 -13.98
CA LEU A 247 -19.06 -20.22 -14.39
C LEU A 247 -19.24 -18.90 -13.63
N SER A 248 -19.29 -17.81 -14.36
CA SER A 248 -19.34 -16.44 -13.80
C SER A 248 -20.61 -16.17 -12.96
N GLU A 249 -21.69 -16.88 -13.26
CA GLU A 249 -22.99 -16.80 -12.58
C GLU A 249 -22.90 -17.28 -11.13
N TYR A 250 -21.99 -18.22 -10.84
CA TYR A 250 -21.70 -18.66 -9.48
C TYR A 250 -20.82 -17.66 -8.74
N GLY A 251 -19.85 -17.05 -9.43
CA GLY A 251 -18.92 -16.06 -8.86
C GLY A 251 -19.61 -14.85 -8.22
N GLN A 252 -20.67 -14.33 -8.84
CA GLN A 252 -21.41 -13.16 -8.32
C GLN A 252 -22.23 -13.46 -7.06
N ASN A 253 -22.49 -14.75 -6.77
CA ASN A 253 -23.38 -15.19 -5.70
C ASN A 253 -22.63 -15.86 -4.53
N ILE A 254 -21.29 -15.79 -4.50
CA ILE A 254 -20.50 -16.46 -3.46
C ILE A 254 -20.64 -15.73 -2.12
N ILE A 255 -21.43 -16.31 -1.20
CA ILE A 255 -21.60 -15.78 0.17
C ILE A 255 -21.32 -16.82 1.27
N ASN A 256 -21.23 -18.10 0.92
CA ASN A 256 -20.97 -19.21 1.86
C ASN A 256 -20.16 -20.35 1.18
N ASP A 257 -19.81 -21.38 1.96
CA ASP A 257 -19.06 -22.56 1.50
C ASP A 257 -19.76 -23.33 0.37
N GLY A 258 -21.08 -23.40 0.36
CA GLY A 258 -21.86 -24.10 -0.68
C GLY A 258 -21.74 -23.42 -2.04
N ASP A 259 -21.93 -22.10 -2.08
CA ASP A 259 -21.77 -21.31 -3.31
C ASP A 259 -20.33 -21.34 -3.82
N TYR A 260 -19.38 -21.27 -2.90
CA TYR A 260 -17.96 -21.37 -3.21
C TYR A 260 -17.60 -22.72 -3.85
N ASN A 261 -18.12 -23.81 -3.32
CA ASN A 261 -17.93 -25.15 -3.88
C ASN A 261 -18.56 -25.31 -5.27
N ASN A 262 -19.74 -24.71 -5.50
CA ASN A 262 -20.39 -24.73 -6.82
C ASN A 262 -19.52 -24.03 -7.88
N TRP A 263 -18.93 -22.89 -7.53
CA TRP A 263 -17.97 -22.21 -8.41
C TRP A 263 -16.73 -23.08 -8.66
N ILE A 264 -16.12 -23.67 -7.63
CA ILE A 264 -14.95 -24.56 -7.78
C ILE A 264 -15.23 -25.71 -8.75
N GLN A 265 -16.38 -26.38 -8.62
CA GLN A 265 -16.73 -27.52 -9.47
C GLN A 265 -16.84 -27.14 -10.95
N SER A 266 -17.17 -25.88 -11.25
CA SER A 266 -17.32 -25.38 -12.62
C SER A 266 -16.00 -25.04 -13.32
N ILE A 267 -14.88 -25.00 -12.59
CA ILE A 267 -13.56 -24.60 -13.11
C ILE A 267 -13.03 -25.59 -14.15
N ASN A 268 -13.27 -26.88 -13.99
CA ASN A 268 -12.77 -27.90 -14.92
C ASN A 268 -13.21 -27.65 -16.37
N ASP A 269 -14.45 -27.18 -16.56
CA ASP A 269 -15.00 -26.93 -17.88
C ASP A 269 -14.68 -25.52 -18.41
N ASN A 270 -14.38 -24.60 -17.50
CA ASN A 270 -14.18 -23.18 -17.78
C ASN A 270 -12.86 -22.64 -17.18
N PRO A 271 -11.71 -23.28 -17.41
CA PRO A 271 -10.46 -22.80 -16.86
C PRO A 271 -9.96 -21.61 -17.68
N VAL A 272 -9.29 -20.67 -17.03
CA VAL A 272 -8.67 -19.50 -17.67
C VAL A 272 -7.24 -19.33 -17.18
N PHE A 273 -6.46 -18.50 -17.88
CA PHE A 273 -5.22 -17.98 -17.31
C PHE A 273 -5.51 -17.25 -15.99
N CYS A 274 -4.96 -17.75 -14.89
CA CYS A 274 -5.31 -17.28 -13.55
C CYS A 274 -4.10 -16.97 -12.67
N GLU A 275 -2.90 -17.40 -13.06
CA GLU A 275 -1.65 -17.15 -12.34
C GLU A 275 -0.43 -17.29 -13.27
N PHE A 276 0.67 -16.60 -12.98
CA PHE A 276 1.95 -16.80 -13.65
C PHE A 276 2.65 -18.04 -13.09
N ALA A 277 3.27 -18.84 -13.97
CA ALA A 277 4.04 -19.98 -13.50
C ALA A 277 5.32 -19.52 -12.76
N SER A 278 5.92 -20.36 -11.91
CA SER A 278 7.18 -20.02 -11.24
C SER A 278 8.39 -20.15 -12.16
N ASN A 279 9.46 -19.40 -11.88
CA ASN A 279 10.69 -19.26 -12.66
C ASN A 279 10.54 -18.39 -13.92
N ASN A 280 10.49 -17.06 -13.75
CA ASN A 280 10.59 -16.07 -14.84
C ASN A 280 9.55 -16.24 -15.96
N SER A 281 8.26 -16.12 -15.61
CA SER A 281 7.15 -16.25 -16.57
C SER A 281 6.90 -15.04 -17.47
N LEU A 282 7.57 -13.92 -17.18
CA LEU A 282 7.35 -12.63 -17.85
C LEU A 282 8.68 -12.18 -18.48
N LEU A 283 8.78 -12.33 -19.80
CA LEU A 283 9.96 -11.94 -20.57
C LEU A 283 9.77 -10.52 -21.12
N PRO A 284 10.59 -9.52 -20.76
CA PRO A 284 10.41 -8.16 -21.26
C PRO A 284 10.51 -8.08 -22.79
N ILE A 285 9.60 -7.35 -23.44
CA ILE A 285 9.51 -7.39 -24.92
C ILE A 285 10.73 -6.79 -25.64
N TRP A 286 11.48 -5.91 -24.98
CA TRP A 286 12.72 -5.35 -25.54
C TRP A 286 13.83 -6.40 -25.66
N GLU A 287 13.79 -7.48 -24.87
CA GLU A 287 14.72 -8.60 -25.00
C GLU A 287 14.50 -9.37 -26.31
N LEU A 288 13.34 -9.22 -26.95
CA LEU A 288 12.97 -9.86 -28.22
C LEU A 288 13.39 -9.05 -29.47
N CYS A 289 14.02 -7.88 -29.30
CA CYS A 289 14.51 -7.06 -30.41
C CYS A 289 15.84 -7.56 -30.98
N ASN A 290 16.10 -7.28 -32.27
CA ASN A 290 17.32 -7.73 -32.97
C ASN A 290 18.52 -6.83 -32.69
N SER A 291 18.32 -5.51 -32.55
CA SER A 291 19.40 -4.55 -32.31
C SER A 291 19.43 -4.06 -30.87
N GLU A 292 20.63 -3.87 -30.32
CA GLU A 292 20.80 -3.36 -28.96
C GLU A 292 20.30 -1.92 -28.82
N THR A 293 20.39 -1.13 -29.89
CA THR A 293 19.82 0.23 -29.95
C THR A 293 18.31 0.21 -29.75
N ARG A 294 17.60 -0.68 -30.46
CA ARG A 294 16.14 -0.77 -30.35
C ARG A 294 15.71 -1.32 -28.99
N LYS A 295 16.44 -2.30 -28.46
CA LYS A 295 16.26 -2.81 -27.10
C LYS A 295 16.39 -1.68 -26.06
N THR A 296 17.44 -0.87 -26.16
CA THR A 296 17.68 0.24 -25.23
C THR A 296 16.58 1.30 -25.34
N GLU A 297 16.17 1.70 -26.56
CA GLU A 297 15.09 2.66 -26.78
C GLU A 297 13.78 2.25 -26.08
N ILE A 298 13.36 0.98 -26.26
CA ILE A 298 12.13 0.47 -25.66
C ILE A 298 12.28 0.36 -24.13
N ARG A 299 13.43 -0.13 -23.64
CA ARG A 299 13.71 -0.23 -22.20
C ARG A 299 13.71 1.15 -21.52
N ASP A 300 14.22 2.19 -22.16
CA ASP A 300 14.26 3.53 -21.57
C ASP A 300 12.85 4.13 -21.51
N ALA A 301 12.02 3.92 -22.55
CA ALA A 301 10.62 4.33 -22.57
C ALA A 301 9.75 3.60 -21.51
N TYR A 302 10.15 2.40 -21.09
CA TYR A 302 9.46 1.64 -20.04
C TYR A 302 9.40 2.38 -18.70
N ALA A 303 10.44 3.14 -18.34
CA ALA A 303 10.47 3.92 -17.10
C ALA A 303 9.37 5.00 -17.08
N THR A 304 9.17 5.71 -18.19
CA THR A 304 8.08 6.66 -18.35
C THR A 304 6.72 5.95 -18.31
N TRP A 305 6.59 4.83 -19.03
CA TRP A 305 5.37 4.03 -19.06
C TRP A 305 4.93 3.54 -17.68
N ALA A 306 5.90 3.18 -16.83
CA ALA A 306 5.73 2.77 -15.44
C ALA A 306 5.28 3.95 -14.56
N ASN A 307 5.96 5.10 -14.68
CA ASN A 307 5.65 6.29 -13.89
C ASN A 307 4.24 6.81 -14.16
N ASP A 308 3.80 6.79 -15.43
CA ASP A 308 2.45 7.24 -15.81
C ASP A 308 1.33 6.38 -15.18
N LYS A 309 1.64 5.16 -14.76
CA LYS A 309 0.68 4.21 -14.15
C LYS A 309 0.75 4.17 -12.63
N LYS A 310 1.75 4.79 -12.03
CA LYS A 310 1.88 4.86 -10.58
C LYS A 310 0.61 5.45 -9.95
N ILE A 311 0.22 4.90 -8.80
CA ILE A 311 -0.82 5.50 -7.96
C ILE A 311 -0.18 6.62 -7.13
N ILE A 312 -0.74 7.82 -7.27
CA ILE A 312 -0.39 8.96 -6.44
C ILE A 312 -1.39 8.98 -5.27
N GLN A 313 -0.87 8.78 -4.06
CA GLN A 313 -1.66 8.96 -2.85
C GLN A 313 -1.61 10.43 -2.44
N THR A 314 -2.77 11.01 -2.20
CA THR A 314 -2.93 12.27 -1.48
C THR A 314 -2.95 11.97 0.01
N THR A 315 -2.31 12.80 0.82
CA THR A 315 -2.57 12.84 2.25
C THR A 315 -3.84 13.66 2.46
N THR A 316 -4.86 13.10 3.10
CA THR A 316 -5.92 13.93 3.71
C THR A 316 -5.23 14.92 4.64
N PRO A 317 -5.38 16.24 4.45
CA PRO A 317 -4.80 17.20 5.36
C PRO A 317 -5.49 17.12 6.73
N HIS A 318 -4.72 17.09 7.81
CA HIS A 318 -5.25 17.02 9.16
C HIS A 318 -4.99 18.34 9.91
N SER A 319 -5.88 18.67 10.86
CA SER A 319 -5.71 19.85 11.72
C SER A 319 -4.45 19.75 12.58
N CYS A 320 -3.71 20.85 12.69
CA CYS A 320 -2.48 20.97 13.46
C CYS A 320 -2.29 22.41 13.98
N ILE A 321 -1.35 22.58 14.92
CA ILE A 321 -0.89 23.90 15.37
C ILE A 321 0.03 24.48 14.29
N ILE A 322 -0.33 25.64 13.74
CA ILE A 322 0.44 26.31 12.67
C ILE A 322 1.16 27.57 13.15
N ASP A 323 0.77 28.11 14.31
CA ASP A 323 1.41 29.29 14.88
C ASP A 323 1.19 29.41 16.40
N LEU A 324 2.10 30.13 17.05
CA LEU A 324 2.06 30.45 18.48
C LEU A 324 2.32 31.94 18.68
N GLN A 325 1.66 32.53 19.67
CA GLN A 325 1.94 33.88 20.16
C GLN A 325 1.93 33.92 21.68
N VAL A 326 2.64 34.89 22.25
CA VAL A 326 2.54 35.22 23.68
C VAL A 326 1.98 36.64 23.77
N LYS A 327 1.01 36.86 24.66
CA LYS A 327 0.50 38.21 24.96
C LYS A 327 0.48 38.41 26.46
N THR A 328 0.55 39.67 26.87
CA THR A 328 0.67 40.03 28.28
C THR A 328 -0.17 41.26 28.61
N SER A 329 -0.66 41.36 29.84
CA SER A 329 -1.46 42.49 30.34
C SER A 329 -1.36 42.61 31.85
N GLY A 330 -1.57 43.81 32.40
CA GLY A 330 -1.77 44.00 33.84
C GLY A 330 -3.11 43.46 34.37
N ASN A 331 -4.01 42.99 33.50
CA ASN A 331 -5.29 42.40 33.89
C ASN A 331 -5.65 41.22 32.97
N TRP A 332 -5.76 40.00 33.52
CA TRP A 332 -6.11 38.76 32.81
C TRP A 332 -7.38 38.90 31.95
N SER A 333 -8.39 39.62 32.44
CA SER A 333 -9.67 39.79 31.72
C SER A 333 -9.53 40.63 30.45
N SER A 334 -8.40 41.33 30.26
CA SER A 334 -8.10 42.08 29.04
C SER A 334 -7.51 41.19 27.93
N LEU A 335 -7.07 39.97 28.27
CA LEU A 335 -6.58 38.98 27.32
C LEU A 335 -7.77 38.15 26.81
N ALA A 336 -8.30 38.51 25.64
CA ALA A 336 -9.47 37.87 25.04
C ALA A 336 -9.23 36.36 24.78
N ASP A 337 -10.28 35.53 24.90
CA ASP A 337 -10.14 34.08 24.66
C ASP A 337 -9.83 33.73 23.20
N VAL A 338 -10.19 34.63 22.27
CA VAL A 338 -9.95 34.50 20.83
C VAL A 338 -9.47 35.84 20.28
N ILE A 339 -8.41 35.82 19.47
CA ILE A 339 -7.91 36.99 18.75
C ILE A 339 -7.78 36.71 17.25
N ASN A 340 -8.01 37.74 16.42
CA ASN A 340 -7.86 37.66 14.98
C ASN A 340 -6.71 38.56 14.54
N GLU A 341 -5.60 37.98 14.09
CA GLU A 341 -4.40 38.72 13.67
C GLU A 341 -3.76 38.04 12.46
N ASN A 342 -3.25 38.83 11.51
CA ASN A 342 -2.54 38.32 10.33
C ASN A 342 -3.30 37.26 9.52
N GLY A 343 -4.64 37.36 9.48
CA GLY A 343 -5.49 36.41 8.78
C GLY A 343 -5.69 35.06 9.48
N LEU A 344 -5.23 34.92 10.73
CA LEU A 344 -5.40 33.73 11.54
C LEU A 344 -6.27 34.00 12.77
N ILE A 345 -7.01 32.96 13.18
CA ILE A 345 -7.73 32.92 14.45
C ILE A 345 -6.82 32.25 15.47
N TYR A 346 -6.50 32.95 16.56
CA TYR A 346 -5.76 32.37 17.66
C TYR A 346 -6.66 32.17 18.88
N TYR A 347 -6.49 31.03 19.54
CA TYR A 347 -7.18 30.65 20.77
C TYR A 347 -6.22 30.76 21.95
N LYS A 348 -6.70 31.34 23.05
CA LYS A 348 -5.95 31.42 24.30
C LYS A 348 -5.89 30.05 24.98
N LEU A 349 -4.70 29.61 25.41
CA LEU A 349 -4.58 28.59 26.45
C LEU A 349 -4.92 29.26 27.79
N GLY A 350 -6.06 28.88 28.37
CA GLY A 350 -6.68 29.53 29.53
C GLY A 350 -5.97 29.34 30.87
N MET A 351 -4.64 29.49 30.90
CA MET A 351 -3.81 29.45 32.10
C MET A 351 -2.81 30.59 32.06
N ASP A 352 -2.65 31.29 33.18
CA ASP A 352 -1.63 32.33 33.33
C ASP A 352 -0.26 31.69 33.53
N CYS A 353 0.67 31.93 32.60
CA CYS A 353 2.01 31.35 32.68
C CYS A 353 2.85 31.93 33.83
N ASN A 354 2.45 33.07 34.38
CA ASN A 354 3.12 33.76 35.48
C ASN A 354 2.36 33.62 36.82
N ALA A 355 1.49 32.60 36.92
CA ALA A 355 0.59 32.43 38.05
C ALA A 355 1.34 32.43 39.40
N GLY A 356 0.84 33.21 40.35
CA GLY A 356 1.38 33.28 41.71
C GLY A 356 2.68 34.07 41.89
N ALA A 357 3.34 34.52 40.82
CA ALA A 357 4.62 35.23 40.92
C ALA A 357 4.49 36.76 41.06
N GLY A 358 3.32 37.33 40.78
CA GLY A 358 3.02 38.74 41.07
C GLY A 358 3.49 39.77 40.02
N GLY A 359 3.62 39.37 38.75
CA GLY A 359 3.94 40.24 37.61
C GLY A 359 2.77 40.51 36.67
N ASP A 360 3.06 40.76 35.38
CA ASP A 360 2.02 40.83 34.36
C ASP A 360 1.39 39.44 34.18
N TYR A 361 0.11 39.42 33.80
CA TYR A 361 -0.57 38.23 33.33
C TYR A 361 -0.06 37.84 31.95
N ILE A 362 0.19 36.55 31.71
CA ILE A 362 0.82 36.05 30.48
C ILE A 362 0.03 34.88 29.92
N ALA A 363 -0.39 35.01 28.66
CA ALA A 363 -1.14 33.97 27.97
C ALA A 363 -0.45 33.53 26.69
N ILE A 364 -0.41 32.22 26.48
CA ILE A 364 0.01 31.60 25.21
C ILE A 364 -1.23 31.42 24.33
N TYR A 365 -1.10 31.80 23.08
CA TYR A 365 -2.11 31.68 22.04
C TYR A 365 -1.63 30.74 20.94
N TYR A 366 -2.53 29.97 20.35
CA TYR A 366 -2.22 29.07 19.23
C TYR A 366 -3.23 29.24 18.09
N ALA A 367 -2.78 29.08 16.85
CA ALA A 367 -3.63 29.01 15.67
C ALA A 367 -3.67 27.59 15.12
N LEU A 368 -4.86 27.16 14.68
CA LEU A 368 -5.09 25.89 14.00
C LEU A 368 -5.08 26.08 12.49
N GLY A 369 -4.59 25.08 11.76
CA GLY A 369 -4.63 25.00 10.31
C GLY A 369 -4.41 23.57 9.82
N LEU A 370 -4.48 23.36 8.51
CA LEU A 370 -4.23 22.05 7.91
C LEU A 370 -2.72 21.84 7.68
N ASP A 371 -2.27 20.60 7.82
CA ASP A 371 -0.87 20.21 7.67
C ASP A 371 -0.35 20.16 6.22
N ASP A 372 -1.22 20.42 5.24
CA ASP A 372 -0.87 20.60 3.83
C ASP A 372 -0.33 22.01 3.52
N GLY A 373 -0.28 22.90 4.51
CA GLY A 373 0.19 24.28 4.34
C GLY A 373 -0.81 25.20 3.62
N SER A 374 -2.05 24.76 3.41
CA SER A 374 -3.13 25.56 2.79
C SER A 374 -3.42 26.86 3.56
N ALA A 375 -3.09 26.91 4.85
CA ALA A 375 -3.18 28.11 5.69
C ALA A 375 -2.00 29.11 5.51
N SER A 376 -1.18 28.96 4.45
CA SER A 376 0.03 29.76 4.20
C SER A 376 1.11 29.70 5.29
N LYS A 377 0.98 28.76 6.23
CA LYS A 377 1.97 28.42 7.24
C LYS A 377 2.13 26.91 7.28
N LEU A 378 3.38 26.45 7.25
CA LEU A 378 3.71 25.06 7.56
C LEU A 378 3.36 24.77 9.04
N PRO A 379 3.08 23.50 9.38
CA PRO A 379 2.86 23.08 10.76
C PRO A 379 4.04 23.43 11.66
N ILE A 380 3.74 23.69 12.93
CA ILE A 380 4.76 23.65 13.97
C ILE A 380 5.02 22.18 14.30
N ASN A 381 6.27 21.74 14.22
CA ASN A 381 6.66 20.38 14.59
C ASN A 381 7.56 20.30 15.82
N SER A 382 8.02 21.44 16.32
CA SER A 382 8.86 21.47 17.50
C SER A 382 8.74 22.78 18.26
N ILE A 383 8.71 22.67 19.58
CA ILE A 383 8.64 23.78 20.52
C ILE A 383 9.80 23.67 21.52
N LYS A 384 10.43 24.80 21.80
CA LYS A 384 11.50 24.94 22.80
C LYS A 384 11.30 26.24 23.57
N PHE A 385 11.81 26.29 24.78
CA PHE A 385 11.94 27.54 25.53
C PHE A 385 13.39 27.95 25.59
N GLN A 386 13.67 29.22 25.36
CA GLN A 386 14.98 29.81 25.59
C GLN A 386 15.01 30.43 26.99
N ASN A 387 15.87 29.92 27.86
CA ASN A 387 16.21 30.60 29.11
C ASN A 387 17.43 31.52 28.89
N HIS A 388 17.16 32.79 28.61
CA HIS A 388 18.21 33.76 28.33
C HIS A 388 19.06 34.09 29.57
N SER A 389 18.50 34.00 30.78
CA SER A 389 19.22 34.26 32.03
C SER A 389 20.40 33.32 32.27
N VAL A 390 20.32 32.08 31.77
CA VAL A 390 21.41 31.10 31.87
C VAL A 390 22.25 30.99 30.59
N GLY A 391 22.07 31.93 29.66
CA GLY A 391 22.85 32.02 28.43
C GLY A 391 22.40 31.09 27.30
N GLU A 392 21.18 30.54 27.35
CA GLU A 392 20.65 29.77 26.21
C GLU A 392 20.39 30.69 25.01
N SER A 393 20.67 30.17 23.82
CA SER A 393 20.39 30.85 22.54
C SER A 393 19.14 30.25 21.89
N ILE A 394 18.53 30.99 20.94
CA ILE A 394 17.46 30.43 20.12
C ILE A 394 18.10 29.35 19.22
N PRO A 395 17.62 28.09 19.25
CA PRO A 395 18.19 27.04 18.42
C PRO A 395 18.08 27.36 16.93
N GLN A 396 19.01 26.81 16.14
CA GLN A 396 19.01 27.01 14.69
C GLN A 396 17.68 26.55 14.06
N GLY A 397 17.08 27.42 13.25
CA GLY A 397 15.80 27.16 12.57
C GLY A 397 14.55 27.40 13.42
N TYR A 398 14.71 27.82 14.68
CA TYR A 398 13.59 28.23 15.53
C TYR A 398 13.39 29.75 15.44
N VAL A 399 12.15 30.17 15.70
CA VAL A 399 11.77 31.58 15.84
C VAL A 399 11.05 31.77 17.18
N LYS A 400 11.18 32.95 17.80
CA LYS A 400 10.37 33.31 18.96
C LYS A 400 8.91 33.44 18.55
N ALA A 401 8.00 32.92 19.38
CA ALA A 401 6.57 33.14 19.22
C ALA A 401 6.20 34.62 19.39
N SER A 402 6.85 35.30 20.34
CA SER A 402 6.80 36.74 20.54
C SER A 402 8.03 37.19 21.32
N ASP A 403 8.40 38.47 21.24
CA ASP A 403 9.47 39.04 22.06
C ASP A 403 8.95 39.46 23.45
N ILE A 404 8.32 38.49 24.14
CA ILE A 404 7.73 38.65 25.47
C ILE A 404 8.32 37.57 26.37
N ASP A 405 8.87 38.03 27.50
CA ASP A 405 9.35 37.20 28.60
C ASP A 405 8.15 36.59 29.36
N LEU A 406 8.19 35.28 29.60
CA LEU A 406 7.17 34.55 30.36
C LEU A 406 7.20 34.83 31.87
N ASN A 407 8.20 35.57 32.38
CA ASN A 407 8.27 36.06 33.76
C ASN A 407 8.11 37.58 33.87
N LYS A 408 7.57 38.23 32.83
CA LYS A 408 7.53 39.69 32.74
C LYS A 408 6.87 40.32 33.97
N GLY A 409 7.63 41.21 34.62
CA GLY A 409 7.17 41.96 35.79
C GLY A 409 7.22 41.20 37.13
N ALA A 410 7.52 39.89 37.13
CA ALA A 410 7.63 39.09 38.35
C ALA A 410 9.08 38.97 38.88
N GLY A 411 10.09 39.18 38.03
CA GLY A 411 11.49 39.25 38.46
C GLY A 411 12.22 37.90 38.54
N GLY A 412 11.93 36.96 37.63
CA GLY A 412 12.62 35.67 37.48
C GLY A 412 13.55 35.56 36.27
N ASP A 413 13.73 34.34 35.76
CA ASP A 413 14.54 34.09 34.55
C ASP A 413 13.85 34.66 33.31
N TYR A 414 14.61 35.14 32.32
CA TYR A 414 14.07 35.58 31.04
C TYR A 414 13.77 34.37 30.15
N ILE A 415 12.50 33.93 30.13
CA ILE A 415 12.06 32.74 29.38
C ILE A 415 11.27 33.13 28.13
N TYR A 416 11.67 32.63 26.96
CA TYR A 416 11.01 32.92 25.69
C TYR A 416 10.53 31.64 24.98
N LEU A 417 9.25 31.61 24.59
CA LEU A 417 8.67 30.54 23.77
C LEU A 417 9.20 30.62 22.33
N CYS A 418 9.76 29.52 21.84
CA CYS A 418 10.30 29.38 20.49
C CYS A 418 9.71 28.14 19.80
N PHE A 419 9.57 28.19 18.48
CA PHE A 419 9.11 27.05 17.70
C PHE A 419 9.80 26.94 16.35
N LYS A 420 9.73 25.75 15.74
CA LYS A 420 10.18 25.46 14.37
C LYS A 420 9.01 24.89 13.56
N ARG A 421 9.04 25.15 12.25
CA ARG A 421 8.08 24.60 11.29
C ARG A 421 8.68 23.53 10.40
N ASP A 422 7.91 22.49 10.14
CA ASP A 422 8.21 21.39 9.23
C ASP A 422 6.91 20.61 8.92
N THR A 423 6.90 19.81 7.87
CA THR A 423 5.79 18.89 7.55
C THR A 423 5.92 17.56 8.28
N ALA A 424 7.11 17.21 8.78
CA ALA A 424 7.32 16.00 9.57
C ALA A 424 6.83 16.18 11.00
N ASP A 425 6.06 15.20 11.50
CA ASP A 425 5.49 15.13 12.86
C ASP A 425 4.80 16.43 13.35
N PRO A 426 3.74 16.91 12.67
CA PRO A 426 3.01 18.09 13.10
C PRO A 426 2.54 18.00 14.55
N ILE A 427 2.73 19.07 15.32
CA ILE A 427 2.13 19.22 16.65
C ILE A 427 0.66 19.54 16.48
N ARG A 428 -0.20 18.80 17.17
CA ARG A 428 -1.67 18.86 17.02
C ARG A 428 -2.38 19.17 18.31
N GLY A 429 -1.75 18.87 19.45
CA GLY A 429 -2.25 19.20 20.77
C GLY A 429 -1.21 19.95 21.59
N LEU A 430 -1.67 20.91 22.40
CA LEU A 430 -0.88 21.58 23.43
C LEU A 430 -1.54 21.36 24.79
N LYS A 431 -0.72 21.29 25.83
CA LYS A 431 -1.17 21.25 27.21
C LYS A 431 -0.34 22.20 28.07
N LEU A 432 -1.00 22.96 28.93
CA LEU A 432 -0.37 23.60 30.09
C LEU A 432 -0.79 22.87 31.36
N HIS A 433 0.18 22.59 32.22
CA HIS A 433 0.00 21.95 33.51
C HIS A 433 0.46 22.89 34.62
N ASP A 434 -0.42 23.18 35.58
CA ASP A 434 -0.12 23.86 36.83
C ASP A 434 0.04 22.79 37.91
N GLU A 435 1.29 22.53 38.32
CA GLU A 435 1.62 21.46 39.26
C GLU A 435 1.10 21.76 40.67
N ASP A 436 1.12 23.03 41.10
CA ASP A 436 0.65 23.46 42.41
C ASP A 436 -0.86 23.25 42.56
N ASN A 437 -1.63 23.54 41.51
CA ASN A 437 -3.08 23.34 41.51
C ASN A 437 -3.52 21.95 41.00
N GLY A 438 -2.61 21.17 40.42
CA GLY A 438 -2.91 19.90 39.77
C GLY A 438 -3.89 20.02 38.61
N SER A 439 -3.81 21.11 37.83
CA SER A 439 -4.77 21.42 36.77
C SER A 439 -4.14 21.40 35.38
N ASP A 440 -4.88 20.88 34.40
CA ASP A 440 -4.47 20.81 32.99
C ASP A 440 -5.40 21.66 32.11
N ILE A 441 -4.81 22.43 31.19
CA ILE A 441 -5.53 23.14 30.12
C ILE A 441 -5.02 22.65 28.77
N PHE A 442 -5.94 22.26 27.89
CA PHE A 442 -5.64 21.72 26.57
C PHE A 442 -5.97 22.72 25.46
N SER A 443 -5.25 22.62 24.34
CA SER A 443 -5.72 23.22 23.09
C SER A 443 -7.02 22.58 22.61
N LYS A 444 -7.73 23.24 21.70
CA LYS A 444 -8.87 22.69 20.99
C LYS A 444 -8.45 21.48 20.17
N ASP A 445 -9.43 20.62 19.88
CA ASP A 445 -9.32 19.47 18.98
C ASP A 445 -8.22 18.48 19.36
N VAL A 446 -7.93 18.36 20.67
CA VAL A 446 -7.06 17.32 21.21
C VAL A 446 -7.80 15.97 21.21
N LYS A 447 -7.17 14.94 20.64
CA LYS A 447 -7.66 13.56 20.67
C LYS A 447 -7.86 13.08 22.11
N THR A 448 -9.00 12.46 22.40
CA THR A 448 -9.22 11.80 23.70
C THR A 448 -8.19 10.70 23.92
N GLY A 449 -7.48 10.74 25.05
CA GLY A 449 -6.41 9.79 25.37
C GLY A 449 -5.08 10.06 24.65
N ALA A 450 -4.91 11.25 24.04
CA ALA A 450 -3.66 11.64 23.40
C ALA A 450 -2.45 11.53 24.35
N VAL A 451 -1.32 11.08 23.80
CA VAL A 451 -0.04 11.06 24.51
C VAL A 451 0.60 12.44 24.42
N PHE A 452 1.04 12.97 25.56
CA PHE A 452 1.71 14.27 25.67
C PHE A 452 3.18 14.13 26.05
N TYR A 453 4.02 14.93 25.39
CA TYR A 453 5.46 15.00 25.60
C TYR A 453 5.84 16.35 26.22
N ASP A 454 6.48 16.33 27.38
CA ASP A 454 6.92 17.52 28.08
C ASP A 454 8.04 18.25 27.33
N ILE A 455 8.00 19.58 27.35
CA ILE A 455 9.05 20.41 26.75
C ILE A 455 10.16 20.60 27.79
N MET A 456 11.29 19.95 27.51
CA MET A 456 12.46 19.94 28.39
C MET A 456 13.36 21.16 28.18
N ARG A 457 14.09 21.56 29.22
CA ARG A 457 15.09 22.65 29.17
C ARG A 457 16.15 22.35 28.12
N GLN A 458 16.67 23.39 27.47
CA GLN A 458 17.72 23.18 26.45
C GLN A 458 19.05 22.79 27.09
N SER A 459 19.38 23.41 28.22
CA SER A 459 20.58 23.12 29.03
C SER A 459 20.55 21.75 29.71
N ASN A 460 19.37 21.16 29.92
CA ASN A 460 19.23 19.82 30.50
C ASN A 460 17.92 19.15 30.06
N ASN A 461 18.02 18.17 29.16
CA ASN A 461 16.88 17.45 28.60
C ASN A 461 16.16 16.50 29.57
N ASN A 462 16.62 16.37 30.82
CA ASN A 462 15.95 15.58 31.87
C ASN A 462 15.11 16.45 32.82
N ILE A 463 15.14 17.78 32.65
CA ILE A 463 14.36 18.71 33.47
C ILE A 463 13.32 19.40 32.60
N LYS A 464 12.06 19.42 33.03
CA LYS A 464 11.00 20.16 32.34
C LYS A 464 11.29 21.66 32.42
N GLN A 465 10.97 22.41 31.36
CA GLN A 465 11.02 23.86 31.48
C GLN A 465 9.83 24.35 32.31
N ASP A 466 10.14 24.88 33.49
CA ASP A 466 9.20 25.68 34.28
C ASP A 466 9.07 27.06 33.62
N LEU A 467 7.85 27.46 33.26
CA LEU A 467 7.59 28.74 32.60
C LEU A 467 7.77 29.92 33.55
N ASN A 468 7.66 29.67 34.86
CA ASN A 468 7.75 30.66 35.92
C ASN A 468 9.11 30.67 36.62
N GLN A 469 10.13 30.12 35.94
CA GLN A 469 11.39 29.74 36.57
C GLN A 469 12.07 30.96 37.23
N GLY A 470 12.38 30.84 38.52
CA GLY A 470 13.08 31.87 39.29
C GLY A 470 12.22 33.05 39.74
N ALA A 471 10.95 33.12 39.34
CA ALA A 471 10.04 34.20 39.75
C ALA A 471 9.27 33.90 41.05
N GLY A 472 9.27 32.64 41.51
CA GLY A 472 8.74 32.26 42.82
C GLY A 472 7.20 32.11 42.89
N GLY A 473 6.52 31.92 41.76
CA GLY A 473 5.12 31.52 41.70
C GLY A 473 4.93 30.01 41.46
N HIS A 474 3.81 29.66 40.82
CA HIS A 474 3.45 28.27 40.51
C HIS A 474 4.41 27.66 39.48
N TYR A 475 4.60 26.34 39.56
CA TYR A 475 5.31 25.53 38.58
C TYR A 475 4.40 25.24 37.39
N ILE A 476 4.62 25.97 36.30
CA ILE A 476 3.84 25.83 35.06
C ILE A 476 4.68 25.12 34.01
N PHE A 477 4.13 24.07 33.39
CA PHE A 477 4.81 23.29 32.36
C PHE A 477 3.99 23.23 31.08
N MET A 478 4.67 23.22 29.93
CA MET A 478 4.04 23.01 28.63
C MET A 478 4.45 21.68 28.02
N SER A 479 3.47 20.98 27.47
CA SER A 479 3.63 19.70 26.75
C SER A 479 2.92 19.76 25.40
N TYR A 480 3.29 18.88 24.47
CA TYR A 480 2.65 18.78 23.14
C TYR A 480 2.27 17.35 22.79
N SER A 481 1.35 17.19 21.85
CA SER A 481 0.97 15.90 21.25
C SER A 481 0.99 15.99 19.73
N THR A 482 1.37 14.91 19.06
CA THR A 482 1.32 14.75 17.60
C THR A 482 0.11 13.90 17.15
N ASP A 483 -0.69 13.41 18.09
CA ASP A 483 -1.87 12.59 17.84
C ASP A 483 -3.00 13.44 17.22
N TYR A 484 -3.55 13.02 16.08
CA TYR A 484 -4.72 13.67 15.47
C TYR A 484 -6.04 12.96 15.82
N ILE A 485 -7.12 13.72 15.72
CA ILE A 485 -8.49 13.21 15.70
C ILE A 485 -8.75 12.60 14.31
N ASP A 486 -9.08 11.30 14.28
CA ASP A 486 -9.37 10.49 13.07
C ASP A 486 -10.70 10.85 12.38
#